data_AF-A0A182NLE4-F1
#
_entry.id   AF-A0A182NLE4-F1
#
_cell.length_a   1.000
_cell.length_b   1.000
_cell.length_c   1.000
_cell.angle_alpha   90.00
_cell.angle_beta   90.00
_cell.angle_gamma   90.00
#
_symmetry.space_group_name_H-M   'P 1'
#
loop_
_entity.id
_entity.type
_entity.pdbx_description
1 polymer ?
#
loop_
_entity_poly.entity_id
_entity_poly.type
_entity_poly.pdbx_seq_one_letter_code
_entity_poly.pdbx_strand_id
1 'polypeptide(L)'
;MAVPGHKMKVLSLYKQLLRASEKFDSYNYRMYALRRIRDAFRENKALTDNGSIASELSYAQKNLDIIKRQTIVGQLYQAPDKLVIEK
;
A
#
# COMPACT_ATOMS: atom_id res chain seq x y z
N MET A 1 -5.69 22.67 6.64
CA MET A 1 -5.89 21.52 7.56
C MET A 1 -6.85 20.55 6.89
N ALA A 2 -6.49 19.28 6.74
CA ALA A 2 -7.39 18.28 6.12
C ALA A 2 -8.69 18.15 6.94
N VAL A 3 -9.84 18.25 6.27
CA VAL A 3 -11.17 18.15 6.89
C VAL A 3 -11.26 16.82 7.67
N PRO A 4 -11.86 16.76 8.88
CA PRO A 4 -11.82 15.58 9.76
C PRO A 4 -12.19 14.25 9.09
N GLY A 5 -13.10 14.27 8.12
CA GLY A 5 -13.49 13.08 7.33
C GLY A 5 -12.38 12.53 6.43
N HIS A 6 -11.45 13.36 5.94
CA HIS A 6 -10.33 12.92 5.12
C HIS A 6 -9.28 12.17 5.95
N LYS A 7 -9.00 12.61 7.17
CA LYS A 7 -7.98 11.99 8.04
C LYS A 7 -8.31 10.52 8.32
N MET A 8 -9.57 10.21 8.64
CA MET A 8 -10.01 8.83 8.88
C MET A 8 -9.91 7.96 7.63
N LYS A 9 -10.33 8.49 6.46
CA LYS A 9 -10.23 7.78 5.17
C LYS A 9 -8.78 7.49 4.80
N VAL A 10 -7.89 8.47 4.93
CA VAL A 10 -6.43 8.32 4.69
C VAL A 10 -5.85 7.22 5.57
N LEU A 11 -6.10 7.26 6.89
CA LEU A 11 -5.56 6.27 7.82
C LEU A 11 -6.14 4.87 7.60
N SER A 12 -7.42 4.77 7.24
CA SER A 12 -8.06 3.50 6.88
C SER A 12 -7.41 2.89 5.65
N LEU A 13 -7.27 3.69 4.58
CA LEU A 13 -6.67 3.23 3.33
C LEU A 13 -5.20 2.85 3.49
N TYR A 14 -4.44 3.63 4.27
CA TYR A 14 -3.06 3.29 4.64
C TYR A 14 -2.95 1.91 5.31
N LYS A 15 -3.79 1.64 6.31
CA LYS A 15 -3.82 0.33 6.98
C LYS A 15 -4.22 -0.80 6.04
N GLN A 16 -5.18 -0.56 5.13
CA GLN A 16 -5.60 -1.55 4.14
C GLN A 16 -4.46 -1.90 3.17
N LEU A 17 -3.72 -0.90 2.70
CA LEU A 17 -2.57 -1.07 1.81
C LEU A 17 -1.45 -1.88 2.49
N LEU A 18 -1.11 -1.55 3.73
CA LEU A 18 -0.09 -2.30 4.49
C LEU A 18 -0.52 -3.77 4.69
N ARG A 19 -1.74 -4.01 5.16
CA ARG A 19 -2.27 -5.36 5.38
C ARG A 19 -2.37 -6.18 4.10
N ALA A 20 -2.72 -5.56 2.98
CA ALA A 20 -2.74 -6.25 1.69
C ALA A 20 -1.31 -6.59 1.23
N SER A 21 -0.35 -5.68 1.43
CA SER A 21 1.05 -5.90 1.06
C SER A 21 1.74 -6.99 1.87
N GLU A 22 1.37 -7.17 3.13
CA GLU A 22 1.87 -8.27 3.98
C GLU A 22 1.52 -9.66 3.43
N LYS A 23 0.48 -9.76 2.58
CA LYS A 23 0.03 -11.02 1.97
C LYS A 23 0.80 -11.42 0.72
N PHE A 24 1.77 -10.62 0.27
CA PHE A 24 2.67 -11.05 -0.79
C PHE A 24 3.54 -12.19 -0.27
N ASP A 25 3.57 -13.33 -0.96
CA ASP A 25 4.45 -14.44 -0.60
C ASP A 25 5.91 -14.11 -0.89
N SER A 26 6.18 -13.46 -2.03
CA SER A 26 7.51 -12.96 -2.40
C SER A 26 8.01 -11.89 -1.42
N TYR A 27 9.13 -12.17 -0.75
CA TYR A 27 9.81 -11.23 0.13
C TYR A 27 10.08 -9.87 -0.52
N ASN A 28 10.63 -9.89 -1.74
CA ASN A 28 11.01 -8.67 -2.45
C ASN A 28 9.79 -7.78 -2.69
N TYR A 29 8.67 -8.37 -3.12
CA TYR A 29 7.43 -7.61 -3.34
C TYR A 29 6.81 -7.12 -2.04
N ARG A 30 6.78 -7.97 -1.00
CA ARG A 30 6.30 -7.59 0.34
C ARG A 30 7.08 -6.40 0.90
N MET A 31 8.41 -6.48 0.90
CA MET A 31 9.28 -5.43 1.44
C MET A 31 9.23 -4.16 0.60
N TYR A 32 9.24 -4.27 -0.72
CA TYR A 32 9.11 -3.12 -1.61
C TYR A 32 7.78 -2.39 -1.41
N ALA A 33 6.66 -3.11 -1.42
CA ALA A 33 5.33 -2.52 -1.28
C ALA A 33 5.19 -1.82 0.07
N LEU A 34 5.58 -2.47 1.17
CA LEU A 34 5.54 -1.88 2.52
C LEU A 34 6.37 -0.60 2.61
N ARG A 35 7.59 -0.59 2.05
CA ARG A 35 8.44 0.60 2.03
C ARG A 35 7.80 1.71 1.19
N ARG A 36 7.42 1.42 -0.06
CA ARG A 36 6.86 2.42 -0.98
C ARG A 36 5.58 3.05 -0.44
N ILE A 37 4.70 2.27 0.20
CA ILE A 37 3.48 2.79 0.84
C ILE A 37 3.84 3.72 2.01
N ARG A 38 4.77 3.32 2.88
CA ARG A 38 5.21 4.17 4.01
C ARG A 38 5.79 5.49 3.51
N ASP A 39 6.64 5.43 2.50
CA ASP A 39 7.31 6.61 1.94
C ASP A 39 6.30 7.55 1.26
N ALA A 40 5.43 7.02 0.40
CA ALA A 40 4.39 7.81 -0.28
C ALA A 40 3.48 8.57 0.71
N PHE A 41 3.02 7.91 1.78
CA PHE A 41 2.17 8.56 2.78
C PHE A 41 2.92 9.59 3.64
N ARG A 42 4.24 9.42 3.82
CA ARG A 42 5.08 10.40 4.51
C ARG A 42 5.38 11.61 3.63
N GLU A 43 5.75 11.39 2.36
CA GLU A 43 5.97 12.41 1.34
C GLU A 43 4.75 13.33 1.22
N ASN A 44 3.55 12.74 1.18
CA ASN A 44 2.29 13.46 1.02
C ASN A 44 1.67 13.99 2.33
N LYS A 45 2.33 13.84 3.48
CA LYS A 45 1.77 14.23 4.80
C LYS A 45 1.46 15.72 4.91
N ALA A 46 2.23 16.56 4.22
CA ALA A 46 2.09 18.02 4.26
C ALA A 46 1.10 18.56 3.22
N LEU A 47 0.49 17.72 2.37
CA LEU A 47 -0.50 18.17 1.40
C LEU A 47 -1.72 18.78 2.11
N THR A 48 -2.08 19.99 1.67
CA THR A 48 -3.24 20.74 2.18
C THR A 48 -4.30 21.00 1.13
N ASP A 49 -3.95 20.88 -0.15
CA ASP A 49 -4.89 21.06 -1.26
C ASP A 49 -5.85 19.86 -1.36
N ASN A 50 -7.15 20.14 -1.30
CA ASN A 50 -8.17 19.09 -1.28
C ASN A 50 -8.25 18.31 -2.59
N GLY A 51 -7.99 18.96 -3.74
CA GLY A 51 -7.98 18.31 -5.05
C GLY A 51 -6.85 17.29 -5.16
N SER A 52 -5.65 17.70 -4.74
CA SER A 52 -4.46 16.84 -4.69
C SER A 52 -4.65 15.67 -3.72
N ILE A 53 -5.20 15.91 -2.52
CA ILE A 53 -5.52 14.84 -1.56
C ILE A 53 -6.51 13.83 -2.16
N ALA A 54 -7.55 14.30 -2.86
CA ALA A 54 -8.52 13.42 -3.50
C ALA A 54 -7.90 12.58 -4.63
N SER A 55 -7.01 13.18 -5.42
CA SER A 55 -6.24 12.49 -6.46
C SER A 55 -5.36 11.38 -5.88
N GLU A 56 -4.58 11.70 -4.84
CA GLU A 56 -3.71 10.73 -4.15
C GLU A 56 -4.51 9.61 -3.50
N LEU A 57 -5.67 9.90 -2.90
CA LEU A 57 -6.56 8.88 -2.36
C LEU A 57 -7.12 7.96 -3.46
N SER A 58 -7.50 8.51 -4.61
CA SER A 58 -7.95 7.72 -5.77
C SER A 58 -6.83 6.82 -6.29
N TYR A 59 -5.61 7.35 -6.41
CA TYR A 59 -4.43 6.59 -6.80
C TYR A 59 -4.11 5.47 -5.80
N ALA A 60 -4.14 5.77 -4.50
CA ALA A 60 -3.93 4.78 -3.44
C ALA A 60 -5.00 3.68 -3.47
N GLN A 61 -6.26 4.01 -3.75
CA GLN A 61 -7.34 3.03 -3.88
C GLN A 61 -7.11 2.09 -5.08
N LYS A 62 -6.73 2.63 -6.25
CA LYS A 62 -6.38 1.81 -7.42
C LYS A 62 -5.21 0.87 -7.13
N ASN A 63 -4.19 1.34 -6.41
CA ASN A 63 -3.06 0.52 -6.00
C ASN A 63 -3.46 -0.58 -5.02
N LEU A 64 -4.41 -0.33 -4.11
CA LEU A 64 -4.93 -1.38 -3.23
C LEU A 64 -5.53 -2.54 -4.04
N ASP A 65 -6.28 -2.24 -5.09
CA ASP A 65 -6.88 -3.27 -5.95
C ASP A 65 -5.85 -3.98 -6.83
N ILE A 66 -4.78 -3.29 -7.24
CA ILE A 66 -3.62 -3.93 -7.88
C ILE A 66 -2.95 -4.88 -6.90
N ILE A 67 -2.61 -4.44 -5.69
CA ILE A 67 -1.94 -5.26 -4.67
C ILE A 67 -2.76 -6.51 -4.38
N LYS A 68 -4.07 -6.39 -4.14
CA LYS A 68 -4.95 -7.55 -3.90
C LYS A 68 -4.93 -8.56 -5.05
N ARG A 69 -4.94 -8.10 -6.30
CA ARG A 69 -4.86 -9.00 -7.46
C ARG A 69 -3.50 -9.67 -7.55
N GLN A 70 -2.42 -8.90 -7.35
CA GLN A 70 -1.06 -9.43 -7.41
C GLN A 70 -0.76 -10.42 -6.28
N THR A 71 -1.34 -10.22 -5.09
CA THR A 71 -1.23 -11.20 -4.00
C THR A 71 -1.91 -12.51 -4.37
N ILE A 72 -3.09 -12.48 -5.00
CA ILE A 72 -3.79 -13.69 -5.44
C ILE A 72 -2.98 -14.41 -6.53
N VAL A 73 -2.48 -13.67 -7.52
CA VAL A 73 -1.66 -14.26 -8.58
C VAL A 73 -0.37 -14.87 -8.02
N GLY A 74 0.29 -14.18 -7.08
CA GLY A 74 1.46 -14.71 -6.39
C GLY A 74 1.17 -15.99 -5.61
N GLN A 75 0.00 -16.12 -4.99
CA GLN A 75 -0.43 -17.33 -4.28
C GLN A 75 -0.75 -18.49 -5.22
N LEU A 76 -1.25 -18.21 -6.44
CA LEU A 76 -1.50 -19.23 -7.47
C LEU A 76 -0.20 -19.75 -8.09
N TYR A 77 0.79 -18.86 -8.23
CA TYR A 77 2.11 -19.16 -8.78
C TYR A 77 3.17 -18.85 -7.73
N GLN A 78 3.12 -19.61 -6.63
CA GLN A 78 4.01 -19.40 -5.48
C GLN A 78 5.45 -19.24 -5.95
N ALA A 79 6.09 -18.17 -5.45
CA ALA A 79 7.51 -18.01 -5.64
C ALA A 79 8.24 -19.25 -5.10
N PRO A 80 9.38 -19.63 -5.69
CA PRO A 80 10.22 -20.70 -5.17
C PRO A 80 10.61 -20.44 -3.70
N ASP A 81 11.15 -21.45 -3.04
CA ASP A 81 11.49 -21.47 -1.61
C ASP A 81 12.01 -20.12 -1.08
N LYS A 82 11.67 -19.85 0.18
CA LYS A 82 12.08 -18.64 0.89
C LYS A 82 13.54 -18.29 0.62
N LEU A 83 13.82 -17.01 0.39
CA LEU A 83 15.18 -16.55 0.17
C LEU A 83 16.02 -16.81 1.43
N VAL A 84 17.33 -17.03 1.27
CA VAL A 84 18.28 -17.27 2.39
C VAL A 84 18.26 -16.15 3.44
N ILE A 85 17.83 -14.95 3.06
CA ILE A 85 17.72 -13.77 3.92
C ILE A 85 16.40 -13.70 4.71
N GLU A 86 15.43 -14.57 4.41
CA GLU A 86 14.18 -14.66 5.15
C GLU A 86 14.41 -15.48 6.42
N LYS A 87 14.18 -14.85 7.58
CA LYS A 87 14.24 -15.52 8.88
C LYS A 87 12.97 -16.31 9.18
#